data_AF-A0A849HRS4-F1
#
_entry.id   AF-A0A849HRS4-F1
#
_cell.length_a   1.000
_cell.length_b   1.000
_cell.length_c   1.000
_cell.angle_alpha   90.00
_cell.angle_beta   90.00
_cell.angle_gamma   90.00
#
_symmetry.space_group_name_H-M   'P 1'
#
loop_
_entity.id
_entity.type
_entity.pdbx_description
1 polymer ?
#
loop_
_entity_poly.entity_id
_entity_poly.type
_entity_poly.pdbx_seq_one_letter_code
_entity_poly.pdbx_strand_id
1 'polypeptide(L)'
;MLNIDEKPSIVNTVNDIRERLFASNFQPVAVQTGGKNPFQIGWPTNIGISGSATVDALSTGILCTGLRAIDIDCDDPQDAEKIYALAIERWHDAPVRSRPNSPRKLLLLRASEGAPGKRSIQGADHSKTYSRAIEILGSQNYFVAFGTHPSGAEYVWDRTPGKDFERDNLPEVTEQEISEFLSECRAVIEAPEERHRAAAGDSGEIPNQDTLLAPGGVEAVIALLGMMPNTEAVHGRRGDWVGCIAAAFGAAGDKNRALVEPAIFDWCQRYDDVIADDAAEEAIASINPPYKCGWQRLLKHAESEGVDVSQWRNELAANSFDADTAPPPAARKRFQSRQVSEFSLDATPELIAGWLGHGELAAMIGAPSAGKTAIAAGMAVSLATGRPWM
;
A
#
# COMPACT_ATOMS: atom_id res chain seq x y z
N MET A 1 -11.56 -31.20 23.17
CA MET A 1 -11.14 -32.43 22.47
C MET A 1 -12.33 -32.90 21.65
N LEU A 2 -12.31 -32.73 20.33
CA LEU A 2 -13.40 -33.16 19.45
C LEU A 2 -13.45 -34.69 19.38
N ASN A 3 -14.66 -35.24 19.31
CA ASN A 3 -14.89 -36.69 19.26
C ASN A 3 -14.31 -37.28 17.96
N ILE A 4 -13.82 -38.52 17.99
CA ILE A 4 -13.09 -39.12 16.85
C ILE A 4 -13.97 -39.20 15.59
N ASP A 5 -15.28 -39.40 15.76
CA ASP A 5 -16.25 -39.46 14.67
C ASP A 5 -16.66 -38.08 14.10
N GLU A 6 -16.44 -36.98 14.84
CA GLU A 6 -16.71 -35.61 14.35
C GLU A 6 -15.59 -35.08 13.46
N LYS A 7 -14.37 -35.63 13.58
CA LYS A 7 -13.18 -35.14 12.88
C LYS A 7 -13.25 -35.29 11.35
N PRO A 8 -13.71 -36.41 10.77
CA PRO A 8 -13.89 -36.51 9.32
C PRO A 8 -14.99 -35.58 8.80
N SER A 9 -16.05 -35.38 9.59
CA SER A 9 -17.19 -34.52 9.23
C SER A 9 -16.81 -33.06 9.10
N ILE A 10 -16.05 -32.53 10.07
CA ILE A 10 -15.63 -31.11 10.04
C ILE A 10 -14.61 -30.83 8.93
N VAL A 11 -13.69 -31.77 8.65
CA VAL A 11 -12.71 -31.64 7.56
C VAL A 11 -13.42 -31.55 6.21
N ASN A 12 -14.40 -32.43 5.96
CA ASN A 12 -15.20 -32.38 4.73
C ASN A 12 -15.98 -31.07 4.63
N THR A 13 -16.59 -30.62 5.72
CA THR A 13 -17.31 -29.34 5.76
C THR A 13 -16.40 -28.16 5.36
N VAL A 14 -15.15 -28.12 5.84
CA VAL A 14 -14.19 -27.06 5.50
C VAL A 14 -13.75 -27.15 4.03
N ASN A 15 -13.57 -28.36 3.48
CA ASN A 15 -13.30 -28.54 2.06
C ASN A 15 -14.45 -27.99 1.21
N ASP A 16 -15.70 -28.34 1.54
CA ASP A 16 -16.88 -27.85 0.83
C ASP A 16 -16.98 -26.32 0.88
N ILE A 17 -16.64 -25.69 2.01
CA ILE A 17 -16.58 -24.22 2.13
C ILE A 17 -15.57 -23.64 1.14
N ARG A 18 -14.35 -24.19 1.08
CA ARG A 18 -13.29 -23.69 0.20
C ARG A 18 -13.64 -23.88 -1.27
N GLU A 19 -14.23 -25.02 -1.63
CA GLU A 19 -14.72 -25.30 -2.97
C GLU A 19 -15.81 -24.32 -3.39
N ARG A 20 -16.81 -24.08 -2.52
CA ARG A 20 -17.88 -23.10 -2.79
C ARG A 20 -17.35 -21.68 -2.96
N LEU A 21 -16.42 -21.26 -2.10
CA LEU A 21 -15.78 -19.94 -2.22
C LEU A 21 -15.08 -19.79 -3.57
N PHE A 22 -14.27 -20.79 -3.94
CA PHE A 22 -13.54 -20.77 -5.19
C PHE A 22 -14.47 -20.77 -6.41
N ALA A 23 -15.52 -21.60 -6.39
CA ALA A 23 -16.54 -21.62 -7.44
C ALA A 23 -17.30 -20.29 -7.57
N SER A 24 -17.33 -19.48 -6.49
CA SER A 24 -18.00 -18.17 -6.44
C SER A 24 -17.04 -16.99 -6.64
N ASN A 25 -15.92 -17.23 -7.33
CA ASN A 25 -14.86 -16.27 -7.67
C ASN A 25 -14.10 -15.66 -6.48
N PHE A 26 -14.24 -16.20 -5.27
CA PHE A 26 -13.37 -15.86 -4.15
C PHE A 26 -12.09 -16.69 -4.16
N GLN A 27 -11.01 -16.14 -3.60
CA GLN A 27 -9.75 -16.86 -3.44
C GLN A 27 -9.62 -17.33 -1.97
N PRO A 28 -9.90 -18.61 -1.66
CA PRO A 28 -9.80 -19.10 -0.29
C PRO A 28 -8.33 -19.19 0.17
N VAL A 29 -8.12 -18.94 1.46
CA VAL A 29 -6.83 -19.08 2.15
C VAL A 29 -7.00 -20.10 3.27
N ALA A 30 -6.17 -21.15 3.32
CA ALA A 30 -6.16 -22.06 4.46
C ALA A 30 -5.57 -21.36 5.69
N VAL A 31 -6.27 -21.40 6.83
CA VAL A 31 -5.89 -20.71 8.07
C VAL A 31 -5.78 -21.71 9.21
N GLN A 32 -4.81 -21.50 10.10
CA GLN A 32 -4.62 -22.33 11.29
C GLN A 32 -5.90 -22.45 12.13
N THR A 33 -6.20 -23.65 12.60
CA THR A 33 -7.34 -23.93 13.47
C THR A 33 -7.28 -23.08 14.73
N GLY A 34 -8.34 -22.30 15.00
CA GLY A 34 -8.41 -21.39 16.16
C GLY A 34 -7.43 -20.21 16.11
N GLY A 35 -6.70 -20.04 15.01
CA GLY A 35 -5.68 -19.02 14.83
C GLY A 35 -6.08 -17.94 13.83
N LYS A 36 -5.12 -17.06 13.55
CA LYS A 36 -5.23 -15.99 12.54
C LYS A 36 -4.10 -16.03 11.52
N ASN A 37 -3.28 -17.08 11.53
CA ASN A 37 -2.14 -17.20 10.64
C ASN A 37 -2.49 -18.11 9.46
N PRO A 38 -2.01 -17.78 8.25
CA PRO A 38 -2.19 -18.64 7.10
C PRO A 38 -1.42 -19.93 7.35
N PHE A 39 -2.01 -21.06 6.94
CA PHE A 39 -1.40 -22.38 7.13
C PHE A 39 -0.31 -22.67 6.11
N GLN A 40 -0.37 -22.04 4.94
CA GLN A 40 0.54 -22.28 3.82
C GLN A 40 1.50 -21.10 3.59
N ILE A 41 2.72 -21.42 3.19
CA ILE A 41 3.71 -20.45 2.68
C ILE A 41 3.27 -19.96 1.29
N GLY A 42 3.58 -18.72 0.94
CA GLY A 42 3.26 -18.14 -0.37
C GLY A 42 1.77 -17.82 -0.57
N TRP A 43 0.97 -17.84 0.50
CA TRP A 43 -0.47 -17.60 0.46
C TRP A 43 -0.94 -16.34 -0.30
N PRO A 44 -0.22 -15.20 -0.37
CA PRO A 44 -0.72 -14.03 -1.11
C PRO A 44 -0.77 -14.24 -2.62
N THR A 45 0.02 -15.20 -3.14
CA THR A 45 0.18 -15.49 -4.57
C THR A 45 -0.42 -16.83 -4.98
N ASN A 46 -0.92 -17.61 -4.03
CA ASN A 46 -1.53 -18.90 -4.34
C ASN A 46 -2.91 -18.68 -4.98
N ILE A 47 -3.09 -19.18 -6.19
CA ILE A 47 -4.36 -19.15 -6.93
C ILE A 47 -4.96 -20.56 -6.89
N GLY A 48 -6.26 -20.67 -6.59
CA GLY A 48 -6.97 -21.94 -6.50
C GLY A 48 -7.35 -22.36 -5.08
N ILE A 49 -7.76 -23.60 -4.90
CA ILE A 49 -8.08 -24.13 -3.57
C ILE A 49 -6.77 -24.50 -2.85
N SER A 50 -6.44 -23.77 -1.79
CA SER A 50 -5.26 -23.97 -0.95
C SER A 50 -5.30 -25.29 -0.16
N GLY A 51 -5.06 -26.42 -0.84
CA GLY A 51 -4.95 -27.75 -0.26
C GLY A 51 -6.21 -28.27 0.46
N SER A 52 -6.27 -29.57 0.72
CA SER A 52 -7.32 -30.14 1.55
C SER A 52 -7.21 -29.65 3.00
N ALA A 53 -8.35 -29.46 3.66
CA ALA A 53 -8.43 -29.17 5.07
C ALA A 53 -7.79 -30.28 5.89
N THR A 54 -7.13 -29.88 6.97
CA THR A 54 -6.54 -30.76 7.98
C THR A 54 -7.00 -30.31 9.36
N VAL A 55 -6.78 -31.12 10.38
CA VAL A 55 -7.13 -30.76 11.77
C VAL A 55 -6.41 -29.50 12.26
N ASP A 56 -5.27 -29.16 11.67
CA ASP A 56 -4.48 -27.97 12.00
C ASP A 56 -4.88 -26.74 11.15
N ALA A 57 -5.75 -26.92 10.15
CA ALA A 57 -6.17 -25.90 9.19
C ALA A 57 -7.70 -25.93 8.96
N LEU A 58 -8.49 -25.88 10.04
CA LEU A 58 -9.95 -25.90 9.99
C LEU A 58 -10.58 -24.51 9.77
N SER A 59 -9.79 -23.44 9.84
CA SER A 59 -10.25 -22.09 9.50
C SER A 59 -10.03 -21.78 8.01
N THR A 60 -10.84 -20.90 7.46
CA THR A 60 -10.72 -20.44 6.06
C THR A 60 -10.80 -18.93 5.99
N GLY A 61 -9.82 -18.32 5.32
CA GLY A 61 -9.81 -16.91 4.98
C GLY A 61 -10.18 -16.64 3.53
N ILE A 62 -10.39 -15.37 3.19
CA ILE A 62 -10.60 -14.89 1.83
C ILE A 62 -9.52 -13.85 1.52
N LEU A 63 -8.79 -14.03 0.42
CA LEU A 63 -7.79 -13.08 -0.08
C LEU A 63 -8.49 -11.84 -0.66
N CYS A 64 -7.99 -10.65 -0.30
CA CYS A 64 -8.62 -9.37 -0.61
C CYS A 64 -8.16 -8.76 -1.95
N THR A 65 -7.45 -9.50 -2.81
CA THR A 65 -7.03 -9.02 -4.13
C THR A 65 -8.26 -8.69 -4.98
N GLY A 66 -8.45 -7.40 -5.33
CA GLY A 66 -9.62 -6.90 -6.06
C GLY A 66 -10.89 -6.78 -5.20
N LEU A 67 -10.74 -6.75 -3.88
CA LEU A 67 -11.79 -6.51 -2.90
C LEU A 67 -11.42 -5.33 -2.02
N ARG A 68 -12.41 -4.75 -1.35
CA ARG A 68 -12.25 -3.83 -0.22
C ARG A 68 -13.00 -4.41 0.98
N ALA A 69 -12.26 -5.01 1.92
CA ALA A 69 -12.85 -5.46 3.18
C ALA A 69 -12.65 -4.39 4.24
N ILE A 70 -13.74 -3.78 4.69
CA ILE A 70 -13.75 -2.76 5.74
C ILE A 70 -13.77 -3.49 7.08
N ASP A 71 -12.61 -3.58 7.74
CA ASP A 71 -12.45 -4.16 9.06
C ASP A 71 -12.57 -3.05 10.12
N ILE A 72 -13.70 -3.03 10.81
CA ILE A 72 -13.97 -2.13 11.92
C ILE A 72 -13.30 -2.72 13.16
N ASP A 73 -12.01 -2.43 13.29
CA ASP A 73 -11.16 -2.86 14.41
C ASP A 73 -11.30 -1.90 15.61
N CYS A 74 -12.52 -1.81 16.14
CA CYS A 74 -12.86 -0.89 17.23
C CYS A 74 -13.47 -1.66 18.41
N ASP A 75 -12.90 -1.47 19.60
CA ASP A 75 -13.37 -2.06 20.87
C ASP A 75 -14.44 -1.23 21.56
N ASP A 76 -14.55 0.06 21.26
CA ASP A 76 -15.66 0.89 21.72
C ASP A 76 -16.95 0.51 20.96
N PRO A 77 -18.00 0.01 21.64
CA PRO A 77 -19.21 -0.40 20.95
C PRO A 77 -19.99 0.74 20.29
N GLN A 78 -19.91 1.96 20.82
CA GLN A 78 -20.63 3.10 20.25
C GLN A 78 -19.97 3.56 18.96
N ASP A 79 -18.65 3.62 18.92
CA ASP A 79 -17.93 4.03 17.72
C ASP A 79 -17.95 2.95 16.65
N ALA A 80 -17.79 1.67 17.03
CA ALA A 80 -17.96 0.56 16.10
C ALA A 80 -19.35 0.60 15.44
N GLU A 81 -20.41 0.91 16.21
CA GLU A 81 -21.77 1.01 15.67
C GLU A 81 -21.97 2.24 14.79
N LYS A 82 -21.41 3.41 15.16
CA LYS A 82 -21.45 4.60 14.31
C LYS A 82 -20.74 4.36 12.97
N ILE A 83 -19.55 3.77 12.99
CA ILE A 83 -18.77 3.44 11.78
C ILE A 83 -19.55 2.45 10.92
N TYR A 84 -20.14 1.44 11.55
CA TYR A 84 -20.99 0.47 10.87
C TYR A 84 -22.21 1.13 10.20
N ALA A 85 -22.90 2.03 10.91
CA ALA A 85 -24.04 2.77 10.38
C ALA A 85 -23.64 3.61 9.16
N LEU A 86 -22.52 4.33 9.23
CA LEU A 86 -21.97 5.08 8.08
C LEU A 86 -21.69 4.16 6.88
N ALA A 87 -21.11 2.98 7.13
CA ALA A 87 -20.78 2.04 6.07
C ALA A 87 -22.04 1.45 5.40
N ILE A 88 -23.05 1.07 6.18
CA ILE A 88 -24.30 0.52 5.64
C ILE A 88 -25.18 1.60 4.98
N GLU A 89 -25.16 2.83 5.46
CA GLU A 89 -25.84 3.94 4.78
C GLU A 89 -25.25 4.17 3.37
N ARG A 90 -23.95 3.95 3.18
CA ARG A 90 -23.31 4.08 1.87
C ARG A 90 -23.44 2.82 1.02
N TRP A 91 -23.22 1.64 1.62
CA TRP A 91 -23.19 0.35 0.94
C TRP A 91 -24.21 -0.62 1.55
N HIS A 92 -25.48 -0.25 1.49
CA HIS A 92 -26.65 -0.96 2.04
C HIS A 92 -26.60 -2.49 1.98
N ASP A 93 -26.21 -3.03 0.83
CA ASP A 93 -26.18 -4.46 0.56
C ASP A 93 -24.79 -5.08 0.78
N ALA A 94 -23.92 -4.47 1.60
CA ALA A 94 -22.63 -5.06 1.94
C ALA A 94 -22.84 -6.19 2.98
N PRO A 95 -22.41 -7.44 2.70
CA PRO A 95 -22.48 -8.51 3.68
C PRO A 95 -21.50 -8.26 4.82
N VAL A 96 -21.92 -8.63 6.02
CA VAL A 96 -21.27 -8.30 7.29
C VAL A 96 -20.88 -9.57 8.03
N ARG A 97 -19.60 -9.65 8.38
CA ARG A 97 -19.07 -10.66 9.30
C ARG A 97 -18.93 -10.07 10.69
N SER A 98 -19.34 -10.81 11.71
CA SER A 98 -19.20 -10.43 13.12
C SER A 98 -18.88 -11.64 13.99
N ARG A 99 -18.81 -11.41 15.32
CA ARG A 99 -18.79 -12.47 16.33
C ARG A 99 -19.59 -12.03 17.57
N PRO A 100 -20.28 -12.93 18.29
CA PRO A 100 -21.20 -12.55 19.37
C PRO A 100 -20.55 -11.79 20.55
N ASN A 101 -19.25 -11.98 20.78
CA ASN A 101 -18.54 -11.42 21.93
C ASN A 101 -17.68 -10.18 21.58
N SER A 102 -18.00 -9.47 20.49
CA SER A 102 -17.25 -8.28 20.10
C SER A 102 -18.07 -7.30 19.29
N PRO A 103 -17.85 -5.99 19.47
CA PRO A 103 -18.44 -4.97 18.62
C PRO A 103 -17.79 -4.87 17.23
N ARG A 104 -16.62 -5.51 17.02
CA ARG A 104 -15.88 -5.47 15.75
C ARG A 104 -16.66 -6.17 14.65
N LYS A 105 -16.71 -5.55 13.47
CA LYS A 105 -17.42 -6.04 12.28
C LYS A 105 -16.50 -5.93 11.07
N LEU A 106 -16.73 -6.78 10.08
CA LEU A 106 -16.10 -6.66 8.77
C LEU A 106 -17.18 -6.59 7.69
N LEU A 107 -17.11 -5.59 6.82
CA LEU A 107 -17.97 -5.47 5.64
C LEU A 107 -17.16 -5.81 4.40
N LEU A 108 -17.77 -6.50 3.44
CA LEU A 108 -17.09 -6.92 2.22
C LEU A 108 -17.64 -6.19 1.00
N LEU A 109 -16.75 -5.57 0.23
CA LEU A 109 -17.06 -4.83 -1.01
C LEU A 109 -16.13 -5.30 -2.13
N ARG A 110 -16.54 -5.06 -3.38
CA ARG A 110 -15.69 -5.25 -4.56
C ARG A 110 -15.03 -3.92 -4.94
N ALA A 111 -13.72 -3.93 -5.20
CA ALA A 111 -13.07 -2.74 -5.74
C ALA A 111 -13.56 -2.47 -7.16
N SER A 112 -13.89 -1.22 -7.48
CA SER A 112 -14.29 -0.83 -8.84
C SER A 112 -13.17 -1.02 -9.86
N GLU A 113 -11.93 -0.76 -9.44
CA GLU A 113 -10.77 -0.77 -10.30
C GLU A 113 -9.58 -1.49 -9.65
N GLY A 114 -8.97 -2.39 -10.41
CA GLY A 114 -7.69 -3.02 -10.07
C GLY A 114 -7.70 -3.84 -8.79
N ALA A 115 -6.55 -3.84 -8.10
CA ALA A 115 -6.32 -4.57 -6.85
C ALA A 115 -5.63 -3.62 -5.84
N PRO A 116 -6.38 -2.68 -5.26
CA PRO A 116 -5.79 -1.60 -4.49
C PRO A 116 -5.23 -2.11 -3.14
N GLY A 117 -4.20 -1.45 -2.62
CA GLY A 117 -3.50 -1.84 -1.40
C GLY A 117 -4.25 -1.46 -0.11
N LYS A 118 -3.82 -2.03 1.02
CA LYS A 118 -4.41 -1.74 2.35
C LYS A 118 -4.32 -0.25 2.71
N ARG A 119 -5.38 0.27 3.35
CA ARG A 119 -5.41 1.60 3.99
C ARG A 119 -5.86 1.45 5.44
N SER A 120 -5.47 2.37 6.32
CA SER A 120 -5.94 2.35 7.71
C SER A 120 -5.92 3.73 8.34
N ILE A 121 -6.79 3.91 9.33
CA ILE A 121 -6.81 5.05 10.24
C ILE A 121 -6.91 4.54 11.68
N GLN A 122 -6.34 5.29 12.62
CA GLN A 122 -6.30 4.94 14.04
C GLN A 122 -6.65 6.17 14.86
N GLY A 123 -7.48 5.99 15.89
CA GLY A 123 -7.77 6.99 16.90
C GLY A 123 -6.55 7.28 17.76
N ALA A 124 -6.52 8.44 18.42
CA ALA A 124 -5.38 8.87 19.24
C ALA A 124 -5.10 7.95 20.45
N ASP A 125 -6.12 7.25 20.94
CA ASP A 125 -6.10 6.31 22.07
C ASP A 125 -5.87 4.84 21.63
N HIS A 126 -5.66 4.58 20.33
CA HIS A 126 -5.38 3.23 19.83
C HIS A 126 -4.11 2.64 20.46
N SER A 127 -4.20 1.42 20.97
CA SER A 127 -3.10 0.71 21.62
C SER A 127 -3.16 -0.80 21.38
N LYS A 128 -2.11 -1.52 21.79
CA LYS A 128 -2.06 -2.99 21.67
C LYS A 128 -3.19 -3.72 22.42
N THR A 129 -3.71 -3.12 23.49
CA THR A 129 -4.75 -3.71 24.35
C THR A 129 -6.12 -3.08 24.14
N TYR A 130 -6.21 -2.05 23.31
CA TYR A 130 -7.45 -1.33 23.02
C TYR A 130 -7.41 -0.84 21.58
N SER A 131 -8.13 -1.54 20.70
CA SER A 131 -8.19 -1.17 19.29
C SER A 131 -9.24 -0.08 19.08
N ARG A 132 -8.83 1.04 18.48
CA ARG A 132 -9.74 2.04 17.90
C ARG A 132 -9.30 2.40 16.47
N ALA A 133 -9.47 1.47 15.54
CA ALA A 133 -8.98 1.59 14.17
C ALA A 133 -10.03 1.17 13.14
N ILE A 134 -9.87 1.66 11.91
CA ILE A 134 -10.54 1.13 10.73
C ILE A 134 -9.47 0.74 9.74
N GLU A 135 -9.52 -0.50 9.26
CA GLU A 135 -8.64 -1.00 8.20
C GLU A 135 -9.44 -1.32 6.95
N ILE A 136 -9.01 -0.81 5.80
CA ILE A 136 -9.53 -1.19 4.50
C ILE A 136 -8.54 -2.18 3.90
N LEU A 137 -8.80 -3.48 4.08
CA LEU A 137 -7.96 -4.53 3.53
C LEU A 137 -8.13 -4.57 2.00
N GLY A 138 -7.02 -4.83 1.31
CA GLY A 138 -6.96 -4.92 -0.15
C GLY A 138 -5.93 -5.95 -0.59
N SER A 139 -5.32 -5.76 -1.75
CA SER A 139 -4.33 -6.68 -2.31
C SER A 139 -3.25 -7.08 -1.31
N GLN A 140 -2.81 -8.34 -1.40
CA GLN A 140 -1.84 -8.99 -0.50
C GLN A 140 -2.29 -9.10 0.98
N ASN A 141 -3.55 -8.83 1.30
CA ASN A 141 -4.13 -9.05 2.62
C ASN A 141 -5.27 -10.07 2.52
N TYR A 142 -5.63 -10.66 3.64
CA TYR A 142 -6.79 -11.55 3.76
C TYR A 142 -7.45 -11.32 5.12
N PHE A 143 -8.67 -11.81 5.28
CA PHE A 143 -9.32 -11.92 6.59
C PHE A 143 -9.81 -13.35 6.81
N VAL A 144 -9.97 -13.75 8.06
CA VAL A 144 -10.55 -15.07 8.40
C VAL A 144 -12.07 -15.00 8.23
N ALA A 145 -12.60 -15.69 7.24
CA ALA A 145 -14.01 -15.67 6.88
C ALA A 145 -14.83 -16.72 7.65
N PHE A 146 -14.22 -17.87 7.93
CA PHE A 146 -14.87 -19.02 8.58
C PHE A 146 -13.94 -19.68 9.61
N GLY A 147 -14.55 -20.20 10.68
CA GLY A 147 -13.88 -20.91 11.78
C GLY A 147 -13.99 -20.15 13.11
N THR A 148 -13.23 -20.63 14.10
CA THR A 148 -13.24 -20.10 15.46
C THR A 148 -12.18 -19.01 15.64
N HIS A 149 -12.55 -17.85 16.17
CA HIS A 149 -11.62 -16.81 16.64
C HIS A 149 -10.81 -17.33 17.85
N PRO A 150 -9.57 -16.84 18.10
CA PRO A 150 -8.78 -17.22 19.28
C PRO A 150 -9.49 -17.06 20.64
N SER A 151 -10.53 -16.22 20.72
CA SER A 151 -11.37 -16.07 21.91
C SER A 151 -12.39 -17.22 22.11
N GLY A 152 -12.45 -18.19 21.20
CA GLY A 152 -13.43 -19.27 21.20
C GLY A 152 -14.78 -18.94 20.55
N ALA A 153 -14.97 -17.73 20.03
CA ALA A 153 -16.21 -17.34 19.35
C ALA A 153 -16.14 -17.66 17.86
N GLU A 154 -17.21 -18.22 17.30
CA GLU A 154 -17.32 -18.47 15.85
C GLU A 154 -17.50 -17.16 15.07
N TYR A 155 -16.88 -17.09 13.91
CA TYR A 155 -17.20 -16.05 12.93
C TYR A 155 -18.56 -16.35 12.30
N VAL A 156 -19.42 -15.33 12.26
CA VAL A 156 -20.76 -15.43 11.68
C VAL A 156 -20.95 -14.36 10.62
N TRP A 157 -21.78 -14.67 9.63
CA TRP A 157 -22.17 -13.75 8.59
C TRP A 157 -23.68 -13.52 8.62
N ASP A 158 -24.12 -12.31 8.26
CA ASP A 158 -25.53 -12.03 7.99
C ASP A 158 -26.01 -12.71 6.69
N ARG A 159 -25.13 -12.77 5.69
CA ARG A 159 -25.23 -13.52 4.44
C ARG A 159 -23.87 -14.15 4.16
N THR A 160 -23.86 -15.40 3.75
CA THR A 160 -22.66 -16.24 3.69
C THR A 160 -22.00 -16.19 2.30
N PRO A 161 -20.70 -15.84 2.19
CA PRO A 161 -20.00 -15.83 0.90
C PRO A 161 -19.93 -17.22 0.27
N GLY A 162 -20.20 -17.29 -1.03
CA GLY A 162 -20.25 -18.53 -1.82
C GLY A 162 -21.46 -19.42 -1.55
N LYS A 163 -22.41 -18.97 -0.72
CA LYS A 163 -23.71 -19.62 -0.52
C LYS A 163 -24.86 -18.66 -0.81
N ASP A 164 -24.84 -17.48 -0.19
CA ASP A 164 -25.90 -16.48 -0.30
C ASP A 164 -25.54 -15.37 -1.30
N PHE A 165 -24.25 -15.18 -1.60
CA PHE A 165 -23.78 -14.28 -2.65
C PHE A 165 -22.45 -14.75 -3.26
N GLU A 166 -22.23 -14.37 -4.52
CA GLU A 166 -20.98 -14.54 -5.24
C GLU A 166 -20.17 -13.25 -5.20
N ARG A 167 -18.87 -13.33 -5.49
CA ARG A 167 -17.97 -12.17 -5.47
C ARG A 167 -18.44 -11.01 -6.34
N ASP A 168 -18.94 -11.32 -7.53
CA ASP A 168 -19.29 -10.30 -8.51
C ASP A 168 -20.59 -9.55 -8.14
N ASN A 169 -21.38 -10.12 -7.22
CA ASN A 169 -22.61 -9.54 -6.69
C ASN A 169 -22.36 -8.58 -5.51
N LEU A 170 -21.12 -8.44 -5.05
CA LEU A 170 -20.78 -7.50 -3.99
C LEU A 170 -21.00 -6.06 -4.46
N PRO A 171 -21.45 -5.15 -3.57
CA PRO A 171 -21.46 -3.73 -3.88
C PRO A 171 -20.06 -3.27 -4.27
N GLU A 172 -20.02 -2.47 -5.34
CA GLU A 172 -18.79 -1.92 -5.87
C GLU A 172 -18.42 -0.63 -5.13
N VAL A 173 -17.12 -0.38 -4.95
CA VAL A 173 -16.61 0.82 -4.29
C VAL A 173 -15.37 1.36 -4.97
N THR A 174 -15.34 2.68 -5.13
CA THR A 174 -14.20 3.44 -5.67
C THR A 174 -13.23 3.89 -4.57
N GLU A 175 -11.98 4.19 -4.94
CA GLU A 175 -11.01 4.73 -3.98
C GLU A 175 -11.38 6.13 -3.45
N GLN A 176 -12.18 6.88 -4.22
CA GLN A 176 -12.71 8.15 -3.77
C GLN A 176 -13.72 7.95 -2.64
N GLU A 177 -14.70 7.05 -2.82
CA GLU A 177 -15.69 6.74 -1.78
C GLU A 177 -15.03 6.17 -0.52
N ILE A 178 -13.98 5.34 -0.66
CA ILE A 178 -13.19 4.88 0.50
C ILE A 178 -12.51 6.07 1.21
N SER A 179 -12.03 7.06 0.46
CA SER A 179 -11.38 8.24 1.05
C SER A 179 -12.37 9.12 1.80
N GLU A 180 -13.56 9.34 1.22
CA GLU A 180 -14.66 10.06 1.86
C GLU A 180 -15.12 9.35 3.13
N PHE A 181 -15.32 8.03 3.05
CA PHE A 181 -15.67 7.19 4.20
C PHE A 181 -14.63 7.27 5.32
N LEU A 182 -13.35 7.12 5.00
CA LEU A 182 -12.29 7.22 5.99
C LEU A 182 -12.24 8.62 6.61
N SER A 183 -12.48 9.68 5.82
CA SER A 183 -12.56 11.06 6.33
C SER A 183 -13.66 11.21 7.37
N GLU A 184 -14.84 10.64 7.14
CA GLU A 184 -15.94 10.67 8.11
C GLU A 184 -15.61 9.85 9.36
N CYS A 185 -15.01 8.67 9.18
CA CYS A 185 -14.61 7.80 10.28
C CYS A 185 -13.55 8.45 11.18
N ARG A 186 -12.66 9.30 10.64
CA ARG A 186 -11.69 10.05 11.45
C ARG A 186 -12.36 10.89 12.52
N ALA A 187 -13.49 11.51 12.21
CA ALA A 187 -14.25 12.30 13.18
C ALA A 187 -14.85 11.41 14.28
N VAL A 188 -15.30 10.21 13.94
CA VAL A 188 -15.87 9.25 14.92
C VAL A 188 -14.83 8.73 15.89
N ILE A 189 -13.64 8.36 15.38
CA ILE A 189 -12.59 7.77 16.22
C ILE A 189 -11.60 8.80 16.77
N GLU A 190 -11.84 10.09 16.56
CA GLU A 190 -10.93 11.18 16.92
C GLU A 190 -9.50 10.93 16.40
N ALA A 191 -9.40 10.42 15.18
CA ALA A 191 -8.11 10.20 14.54
C ALA A 191 -7.44 11.55 14.27
N PRO A 192 -6.11 11.67 14.48
CA PRO A 192 -5.40 12.86 14.10
C PRO A 192 -5.56 13.11 12.60
N GLU A 193 -5.64 14.40 12.24
CA GLU A 193 -5.68 14.82 10.84
C GLU A 193 -4.56 14.16 10.06
N GLU A 194 -4.90 13.74 8.85
CA GLU A 194 -3.91 13.20 7.94
C GLU A 194 -2.91 14.34 7.70
N ARG A 195 -1.67 14.19 8.18
CA ARG A 195 -0.61 15.11 7.74
C ARG A 195 -0.57 14.93 6.23
N HIS A 196 -1.12 15.89 5.48
CA HIS A 196 -0.97 15.96 4.05
C HIS A 196 0.53 15.95 3.79
N ARG A 197 1.09 14.77 3.56
CA ARG A 197 2.35 14.64 2.86
C ARG A 197 2.04 15.29 1.54
N ALA A 198 2.55 16.50 1.32
CA ALA A 198 2.65 17.07 -0.01
C ALA A 198 3.11 15.92 -0.91
N ALA A 199 2.32 15.62 -1.93
CA ALA A 199 2.46 14.45 -2.78
C ALA A 199 3.89 14.39 -3.34
N ALA A 200 4.79 13.71 -2.63
CA ALA A 200 5.99 13.15 -3.18
C ALA A 200 5.50 11.89 -3.87
N GLY A 201 5.33 11.98 -5.19
CA GLY A 201 4.67 10.98 -6.02
C GLY A 201 5.13 9.57 -5.69
N ASP A 202 4.23 8.79 -5.08
CA ASP A 202 4.28 7.33 -5.11
C ASP A 202 3.68 6.89 -6.45
N SER A 203 4.33 7.27 -7.55
CA SER A 203 4.24 6.46 -8.76
C SER A 203 4.92 5.16 -8.38
N GLY A 204 4.22 4.03 -8.38
CA GLY A 204 4.78 2.69 -8.15
C GLY A 204 5.88 2.25 -9.14
N GLU A 205 6.54 3.20 -9.79
CA GLU A 205 7.70 3.05 -10.65
C GLU A 205 8.95 2.91 -9.75
N ILE A 206 9.63 1.78 -9.90
CA ILE A 206 10.89 1.51 -9.20
C ILE A 206 11.91 2.55 -9.64
N PRO A 207 12.50 3.35 -8.72
CA PRO A 207 13.52 4.33 -9.08
C PRO A 207 14.73 3.65 -9.71
N ASN A 208 15.44 4.37 -10.59
CA ASN A 208 16.73 3.90 -11.08
C ASN A 208 17.68 3.74 -9.87
N GLN A 209 18.13 2.51 -9.62
CA GLN A 209 18.92 2.15 -8.45
C GLN A 209 20.25 2.91 -8.37
N ASP A 210 20.83 3.29 -9.51
CA ASP A 210 22.08 4.08 -9.54
C ASP A 210 21.89 5.47 -8.92
N THR A 211 20.68 6.03 -9.02
CA THR A 211 20.38 7.35 -8.42
C THR A 211 20.18 7.30 -6.91
N LEU A 212 20.08 6.11 -6.34
CA LEU A 212 19.91 5.91 -4.90
C LEU A 212 21.25 5.88 -4.17
N LEU A 213 22.36 5.64 -4.88
CA LEU A 213 23.66 5.41 -4.28
C LEU A 213 24.24 6.65 -3.60
N ALA A 214 24.99 6.43 -2.52
CA ALA A 214 25.79 7.47 -1.89
C ALA A 214 26.98 7.83 -2.81
N PRO A 215 27.21 9.12 -3.12
CA PRO A 215 28.33 9.54 -3.97
C PRO A 215 29.71 9.16 -3.40
N GLY A 216 29.83 9.12 -2.07
CA GLY A 216 31.03 8.68 -1.36
C GLY A 216 31.11 7.17 -1.11
N GLY A 217 30.29 6.37 -1.80
CA GLY A 217 30.29 4.91 -1.66
C GLY A 217 29.67 4.41 -0.35
N VAL A 218 29.87 3.13 -0.06
CA VAL A 218 29.33 2.47 1.15
C VAL A 218 29.93 3.06 2.43
N GLU A 219 31.14 3.58 2.35
CA GLU A 219 31.89 4.22 3.41
C GLU A 219 31.18 5.48 3.90
N ALA A 220 30.61 6.28 2.99
CA ALA A 220 29.80 7.44 3.36
C ALA A 220 28.52 7.02 4.09
N VAL A 221 27.91 5.89 3.72
CA VAL A 221 26.73 5.33 4.39
C VAL A 221 27.09 4.88 5.81
N ILE A 222 28.18 4.13 5.98
CA ILE A 222 28.66 3.66 7.28
C ILE A 222 29.02 4.85 8.19
N ALA A 223 29.73 5.85 7.65
CA ALA A 223 30.10 7.05 8.41
C ALA A 223 28.86 7.82 8.89
N LEU A 224 27.86 8.00 8.03
CA LEU A 224 26.62 8.70 8.37
C LEU A 224 25.83 7.94 9.45
N LEU A 225 25.63 6.62 9.29
CA LEU A 225 24.99 5.77 10.30
C LEU A 225 25.74 5.82 11.64
N GLY A 226 27.07 5.90 11.60
CA GLY A 226 27.90 6.05 12.79
C GLY A 226 27.59 7.31 13.60
N MET A 227 27.17 8.39 12.93
CA MET A 227 26.84 9.69 13.54
C MET A 227 25.37 9.85 13.92
N MET A 228 24.48 9.06 13.30
CA MET A 228 23.04 9.12 13.53
C MET A 228 22.65 8.53 14.90
N PRO A 229 21.97 9.29 15.78
CA PRO A 229 21.38 8.73 16.99
C PRO A 229 20.16 7.88 16.63
N ASN A 230 20.07 6.66 17.16
CA ASN A 230 18.88 5.82 16.98
C ASN A 230 18.06 5.85 18.27
N THR A 231 17.10 6.77 18.41
CA THR A 231 16.33 6.95 19.67
C THR A 231 14.83 6.84 19.46
N GLU A 232 14.08 6.50 20.52
CA GLU A 232 12.61 6.45 20.49
C GLU A 232 11.99 7.81 20.14
N ALA A 233 12.59 8.92 20.60
CA ALA A 233 12.11 10.26 20.30
C ALA A 233 12.05 10.57 18.78
N VAL A 234 12.92 9.93 17.99
CA VAL A 234 13.01 10.12 16.54
C VAL A 234 12.33 8.97 15.78
N HIS A 235 12.54 7.72 16.21
CA HIS A 235 11.94 6.54 15.56
C HIS A 235 10.91 5.82 16.45
N GLY A 236 10.06 6.55 17.16
CA GLY A 236 8.99 5.99 18.01
C GLY A 236 7.93 5.19 17.24
N ARG A 237 8.00 5.18 15.90
CA ARG A 237 7.20 4.32 15.03
C ARG A 237 8.11 3.38 14.24
N ARG A 238 7.80 2.08 14.26
CA ARG A 238 8.53 1.03 13.51
C ARG A 238 8.75 1.38 12.04
N GLY A 239 7.78 2.02 11.38
CA GLY A 239 7.90 2.42 9.98
C GLY A 239 8.98 3.47 9.70
N ASP A 240 9.23 4.38 10.65
CA ASP A 240 10.27 5.40 10.52
C ASP A 240 11.67 4.78 10.71
N TRP A 241 11.79 3.83 11.64
CA TRP A 241 13.00 3.03 11.86
C TRP A 241 13.33 2.11 10.66
N VAL A 242 12.36 1.30 10.20
CA VAL A 242 12.52 0.44 9.00
C VAL A 242 12.79 1.29 7.75
N GLY A 243 12.22 2.48 7.67
CA GLY A 243 12.49 3.43 6.57
C GLY A 243 13.95 3.89 6.50
N CYS A 244 14.61 4.07 7.65
CA CYS A 244 16.03 4.40 7.73
C CYS A 244 16.89 3.23 7.24
N ILE A 245 16.60 2.00 7.71
CA ILE A 245 17.27 0.76 7.27
C ILE A 245 17.15 0.59 5.74
N ALA A 246 15.95 0.77 5.20
CA ALA A 246 15.72 0.69 3.75
C ALA A 246 16.49 1.75 2.96
N ALA A 247 16.60 2.97 3.48
CA ALA A 247 17.39 4.03 2.86
C ALA A 247 18.90 3.73 2.91
N ALA A 248 19.41 3.13 3.98
CA ALA A 248 20.81 2.74 4.10
C ALA A 248 21.19 1.64 3.08
N PHE A 249 20.38 0.59 2.95
CA PHE A 249 20.60 -0.44 1.94
C PHE A 249 20.54 0.12 0.51
N GLY A 250 19.56 0.96 0.20
CA GLY A 250 19.47 1.61 -1.11
C GLY A 250 20.62 2.58 -1.39
N ALA A 251 21.17 3.24 -0.36
CA ALA A 251 22.33 4.12 -0.49
C ALA A 251 23.64 3.36 -0.71
N ALA A 252 23.81 2.20 -0.07
CA ALA A 252 24.98 1.36 -0.27
C ALA A 252 24.94 0.61 -1.61
N GLY A 253 23.73 0.28 -2.07
CA GLY A 253 23.50 -0.57 -3.23
C GLY A 253 23.68 -2.06 -2.91
N ASP A 254 23.00 -2.91 -3.69
CA ASP A 254 22.90 -4.35 -3.40
C ASP A 254 24.26 -5.07 -3.38
N LYS A 255 25.19 -4.65 -4.26
CA LYS A 255 26.55 -5.21 -4.32
C LYS A 255 27.34 -5.03 -3.02
N ASN A 256 26.99 -4.02 -2.21
CA ASN A 256 27.66 -3.68 -0.96
C ASN A 256 26.84 -4.07 0.27
N ARG A 257 25.76 -4.85 0.10
CA ARG A 257 24.87 -5.25 1.19
C ARG A 257 25.62 -5.85 2.37
N ALA A 258 26.51 -6.82 2.11
CA ALA A 258 27.31 -7.47 3.14
C ALA A 258 28.28 -6.53 3.88
N LEU A 259 28.63 -5.39 3.26
CA LEU A 259 29.52 -4.40 3.86
C LEU A 259 28.78 -3.40 4.76
N VAL A 260 27.53 -3.05 4.41
CA VAL A 260 26.73 -2.07 5.16
C VAL A 260 25.90 -2.71 6.27
N GLU A 261 25.52 -3.97 6.13
CA GLU A 261 24.65 -4.69 7.07
C GLU A 261 25.16 -4.68 8.51
N PRO A 262 26.46 -4.90 8.81
CA PRO A 262 26.98 -4.78 10.18
C PRO A 262 26.79 -3.38 10.77
N ALA A 263 27.01 -2.33 9.98
CA ALA A 263 26.83 -0.94 10.44
C ALA A 263 25.35 -0.59 10.69
N ILE A 264 24.44 -1.14 9.89
CA ILE A 264 23.00 -1.03 10.11
C ILE A 264 22.60 -1.75 11.40
N PHE A 265 23.11 -2.97 11.60
CA PHE A 265 22.84 -3.74 12.82
C PHE A 265 23.36 -3.00 14.06
N ASP A 266 24.60 -2.52 14.03
CA ASP A 266 25.19 -1.71 15.11
C ASP A 266 24.38 -0.44 15.38
N TRP A 267 23.85 0.22 14.35
CA TRP A 267 22.95 1.37 14.51
C TRP A 267 21.62 0.95 15.16
N CYS A 268 21.02 -0.18 14.74
CA CYS A 268 19.80 -0.72 15.33
C CYS A 268 19.97 -1.01 16.84
N GLN A 269 21.12 -1.52 17.24
CA GLN A 269 21.47 -1.84 18.63
C GLN A 269 21.57 -0.62 19.55
N ARG A 270 21.67 0.59 19.00
CA ARG A 270 21.68 1.84 19.79
C ARG A 270 20.29 2.31 20.19
N TYR A 271 19.24 1.58 19.82
CA TYR A 271 17.87 1.95 20.17
C TYR A 271 17.63 1.76 21.68
N ASP A 272 17.48 2.88 22.39
CA ASP A 272 17.46 2.96 23.86
C ASP A 272 16.31 2.18 24.55
N ASP A 273 15.30 1.70 23.82
CA ASP A 273 14.19 0.93 24.41
C ASP A 273 13.91 -0.37 23.64
N VAL A 274 14.33 -1.49 24.24
CA VAL A 274 14.00 -2.90 23.94
C VAL A 274 13.43 -3.17 22.52
N ILE A 275 14.21 -2.90 21.49
CA ILE A 275 14.13 -3.71 20.27
C ILE A 275 14.93 -4.96 20.61
N ALA A 276 14.24 -6.06 20.92
CA ALA A 276 14.90 -7.36 21.08
C ALA A 276 15.74 -7.65 19.83
N ASP A 277 16.93 -8.24 19.99
CA ASP A 277 17.88 -8.53 18.89
C ASP A 277 17.18 -9.14 17.65
N ASP A 278 16.22 -10.03 17.89
CA ASP A 278 15.38 -10.69 16.88
C ASP A 278 14.64 -9.70 15.94
N ALA A 279 14.26 -8.52 16.42
CA ALA A 279 13.53 -7.52 15.63
C ALA A 279 14.43 -6.73 14.69
N ALA A 280 15.71 -6.53 15.03
CA ALA A 280 16.72 -5.95 14.13
C ALA A 280 17.02 -6.90 12.98
N GLU A 281 17.24 -8.19 13.29
CA GLU A 281 17.48 -9.22 12.30
C GLU A 281 16.29 -9.41 11.35
N GLU A 282 15.07 -9.48 11.89
CA GLU A 282 13.84 -9.59 11.10
C GLU A 282 13.68 -8.39 10.14
N ALA A 283 13.92 -7.18 10.63
CA ALA A 283 13.80 -5.98 9.80
C ALA A 283 14.85 -5.97 8.68
N ILE A 284 16.11 -6.25 8.99
CA ILE A 284 17.20 -6.34 8.01
C ILE A 284 16.90 -7.41 6.95
N ALA A 285 16.44 -8.59 7.36
CA ALA A 285 16.10 -9.68 6.45
C ALA A 285 14.90 -9.34 5.54
N SER A 286 13.96 -8.50 6.03
CA SER A 286 12.78 -8.11 5.27
C SER A 286 13.06 -7.14 4.12
N ILE A 287 14.17 -6.38 4.17
CA ILE A 287 14.52 -5.41 3.14
C ILE A 287 15.25 -6.09 1.98
N ASN A 288 14.67 -5.99 0.78
CA ASN A 288 15.19 -6.63 -0.43
C ASN A 288 15.16 -5.66 -1.62
N PRO A 289 16.11 -5.76 -2.57
CA PRO A 289 16.07 -5.01 -3.81
C PRO A 289 14.85 -5.42 -4.67
N PRO A 290 14.39 -4.55 -5.59
CA PRO A 290 14.89 -3.20 -5.84
C PRO A 290 14.43 -2.21 -4.76
N TYR A 291 15.33 -1.32 -4.37
CA TYR A 291 15.10 -0.36 -3.30
C TYR A 291 14.25 0.81 -3.80
N LYS A 292 13.36 1.33 -2.93
CA LYS A 292 12.49 2.48 -3.25
C LYS A 292 13.09 3.82 -2.85
N CYS A 293 14.19 3.81 -2.10
CA CYS A 293 14.85 5.00 -1.58
C CYS A 293 16.32 4.70 -1.26
N GLY A 294 17.14 5.75 -1.14
CA GLY A 294 18.56 5.64 -0.85
C GLY A 294 19.12 6.90 -0.20
N TRP A 295 20.29 7.35 -0.66
CA TRP A 295 21.13 8.38 -0.03
C TRP A 295 20.40 9.66 0.37
N GLN A 296 19.58 10.21 -0.53
CA GLN A 296 18.83 11.44 -0.23
C GLN A 296 17.85 11.28 0.94
N ARG A 297 17.26 10.09 1.09
CA ARG A 297 16.36 9.81 2.21
C ARG A 297 17.13 9.59 3.50
N LEU A 298 18.29 8.94 3.43
CA LEU A 298 19.16 8.74 4.59
C LEU A 298 19.68 10.08 5.14
N LEU A 299 20.09 11.01 4.28
CA LEU A 299 20.47 12.38 4.69
C LEU A 299 19.33 13.11 5.40
N LYS A 300 18.08 12.97 4.90
CA LYS A 300 16.91 13.57 5.55
C LYS A 300 16.64 13.00 6.94
N HIS A 301 16.86 11.71 7.14
CA HIS A 301 16.77 11.09 8.46
C HIS A 301 17.83 11.68 9.40
N ALA A 302 19.09 11.70 8.97
CA ALA A 302 20.19 12.28 9.75
C ALA A 302 19.93 13.75 10.12
N GLU A 303 19.42 14.57 9.20
CA GLU A 303 19.06 15.98 9.49
C GLU A 303 17.93 16.10 10.51
N SER A 304 16.91 15.25 10.43
CA SER A 304 15.81 15.24 11.40
C SER A 304 16.27 14.86 12.81
N GLU A 305 17.41 14.18 12.89
CA GLU A 305 18.09 13.77 14.11
C GLU A 305 19.13 14.81 14.60
N GLY A 306 19.25 15.95 13.91
CA GLY A 306 20.19 17.01 14.27
C GLY A 306 21.63 16.76 13.85
N VAL A 307 21.89 15.75 13.01
CA VAL A 307 23.22 15.53 12.41
C VAL A 307 23.47 16.60 11.35
N ASP A 308 24.60 17.28 11.45
CA ASP A 308 25.05 18.19 10.39
C ASP A 308 25.53 17.39 9.17
N VAL A 309 24.76 17.43 8.09
CA VAL A 309 25.09 16.73 6.84
C VAL A 309 25.65 17.63 5.75
N SER A 310 26.01 18.87 6.09
CA SER A 310 26.42 19.91 5.12
C SER A 310 27.59 19.44 4.24
N GLN A 311 28.53 18.69 4.79
CA GLN A 311 29.68 18.15 4.05
C GLN A 311 29.26 17.25 2.87
N TRP A 312 28.28 16.37 3.07
CA TRP A 312 27.82 15.42 2.05
C TRP A 312 26.88 16.06 1.01
N ARG A 313 26.20 17.15 1.37
CA ARG A 313 25.45 17.96 0.40
C ARG A 313 26.37 18.74 -0.53
N ASN A 314 27.49 19.21 0.00
CA ASN A 314 28.49 19.94 -0.78
C ASN A 314 29.25 19.03 -1.75
N GLU A 315 29.49 17.76 -1.39
CA GLU A 315 30.06 16.75 -2.31
C GLU A 315 29.14 16.43 -3.49
N LEU A 316 27.81 16.40 -3.29
CA LEU A 316 26.82 16.29 -4.37
C LEU A 316 26.86 17.48 -5.33
N ALA A 317 27.13 18.68 -4.81
CA ALA A 317 27.27 19.90 -5.61
C ALA A 317 28.63 19.99 -6.31
N ALA A 318 29.72 19.56 -5.65
CA ALA A 318 31.08 19.59 -6.19
C ALA A 318 31.29 18.53 -7.29
N ASN A 319 30.74 17.32 -7.12
CA ASN A 319 30.78 16.27 -8.14
C ASN A 319 29.80 16.51 -9.31
N SER A 320 29.00 17.58 -9.28
CA SER A 320 28.14 17.98 -10.40
C SER A 320 28.86 18.80 -11.47
N PHE A 321 30.15 19.12 -11.29
CA PHE A 321 30.93 19.99 -12.17
C PHE A 321 32.05 19.31 -12.99
N ASP A 322 32.26 18.01 -12.89
CA ASP A 322 33.01 17.24 -13.90
C ASP A 322 32.04 16.65 -14.93
N ALA A 323 31.39 17.54 -15.69
CA ALA A 323 30.74 17.20 -16.93
C ALA A 323 31.82 17.02 -18.02
N ASP A 324 32.68 16.02 -17.85
CA ASP A 324 33.63 15.63 -18.88
C ASP A 324 32.86 14.90 -19.99
N THR A 325 32.53 15.67 -21.03
CA THR A 325 32.21 15.26 -22.41
C THR A 325 31.45 13.94 -22.63
N ALA A 326 30.30 13.78 -21.99
CA ALA A 326 29.28 12.91 -22.57
C ALA A 326 28.81 13.52 -23.91
N PRO A 327 28.77 12.77 -25.03
CA PRO A 327 28.21 13.29 -26.27
C PRO A 327 26.79 13.79 -26.00
N PRO A 328 26.37 14.93 -26.58
CA PRO A 328 25.07 15.52 -26.28
C PRO A 328 24.01 14.43 -26.43
N PRO A 329 23.16 14.20 -25.41
CA PRO A 329 22.12 13.20 -25.50
C PRO A 329 21.31 13.52 -26.75
N ALA A 330 21.18 12.55 -27.65
CA ALA A 330 20.43 12.69 -28.88
C ALA A 330 19.11 13.39 -28.55
N ALA A 331 18.82 14.50 -29.24
CA ALA A 331 17.69 15.37 -28.97
C ALA A 331 16.45 14.51 -28.70
N ARG A 332 16.05 14.42 -27.42
CA ARG A 332 14.88 13.64 -27.03
C ARG A 332 13.71 14.26 -27.75
N LYS A 333 13.06 13.49 -28.63
CA LYS A 333 11.86 13.96 -29.34
C LYS A 333 10.85 14.39 -28.26
N ARG A 334 10.67 15.70 -28.12
CA ARG A 334 9.57 16.27 -27.33
C ARG A 334 8.29 15.67 -27.92
N PHE A 335 7.38 15.28 -27.03
CA PHE A 335 6.09 14.62 -27.24
C PHE A 335 5.45 14.86 -28.62
N GLN A 336 4.70 13.87 -29.09
CA GLN A 336 3.96 13.99 -30.36
C GLN A 336 2.50 14.31 -30.06
N SER A 337 1.98 15.32 -30.74
CA SER A 337 0.54 15.51 -30.90
C SER A 337 0.09 14.81 -32.17
N ARG A 338 -1.07 14.17 -32.13
CA ARG A 338 -1.74 13.64 -33.32
C ARG A 338 -3.21 14.06 -33.27
N GLN A 339 -3.70 14.55 -34.40
CA GLN A 339 -5.12 14.82 -34.56
C GLN A 339 -5.85 13.53 -34.99
N VAL A 340 -7.06 13.31 -34.48
CA VAL A 340 -7.88 12.16 -34.91
C VAL A 340 -8.36 12.32 -36.35
N SER A 341 -8.42 13.55 -36.89
CA SER A 341 -8.68 13.83 -38.30
C SER A 341 -7.58 13.36 -39.25
N GLU A 342 -6.38 13.01 -38.77
CA GLU A 342 -5.40 12.25 -39.57
C GLU A 342 -5.95 10.87 -40.02
N PHE A 343 -7.09 10.45 -39.47
CA PHE A 343 -7.79 9.20 -39.79
C PHE A 343 -9.20 9.42 -40.41
N SER A 344 -9.62 10.67 -40.69
CA SER A 344 -10.95 11.00 -41.23
C SER A 344 -10.86 12.02 -42.38
N LEU A 345 -11.70 11.89 -43.41
CA LEU A 345 -11.55 12.58 -44.70
C LEU A 345 -12.19 13.99 -44.82
N ASP A 346 -12.82 14.50 -43.76
CA ASP A 346 -13.48 15.81 -43.79
C ASP A 346 -12.76 16.82 -42.90
N ALA A 347 -12.13 17.83 -43.51
CA ALA A 347 -11.41 18.87 -42.80
C ALA A 347 -12.38 19.79 -42.04
N THR A 348 -12.37 19.73 -40.70
CA THR A 348 -13.08 20.68 -39.85
C THR A 348 -12.23 21.96 -39.68
N PRO A 349 -12.84 23.13 -39.38
CA PRO A 349 -12.08 24.33 -39.06
C PRO A 349 -11.20 24.10 -37.82
N GLU A 350 -9.93 24.49 -37.89
CA GLU A 350 -9.01 24.37 -36.76
C GLU A 350 -9.38 25.36 -35.63
N LEU A 351 -9.50 24.84 -34.41
CA LEU A 351 -9.61 25.65 -33.18
C LEU A 351 -8.23 26.10 -32.69
N ILE A 352 -7.23 25.23 -32.84
CA ILE A 352 -5.82 25.51 -32.60
C ILE A 352 -5.03 24.93 -33.77
N ALA A 353 -4.39 25.82 -34.54
CA ALA A 353 -3.75 25.46 -35.80
C ALA A 353 -2.70 24.34 -35.63
N GLY A 354 -2.89 23.20 -36.29
CA GLY A 354 -2.02 22.03 -36.20
C GLY A 354 -2.14 21.19 -34.92
N TRP A 355 -3.08 21.50 -34.02
CA TRP A 355 -3.25 20.77 -32.75
C TRP A 355 -4.67 20.30 -32.46
N LEU A 356 -5.71 21.04 -32.86
CA LEU A 356 -7.10 20.68 -32.51
C LEU A 356 -8.11 21.28 -33.49
N GLY A 357 -8.92 20.44 -34.16
CA GLY A 357 -10.08 20.84 -34.96
C GLY A 357 -11.38 20.98 -34.17
N HIS A 358 -12.40 21.57 -34.79
CA HIS A 358 -13.71 21.73 -34.14
C HIS A 358 -14.45 20.40 -34.02
N GLY A 359 -14.78 19.99 -32.80
CA GLY A 359 -15.43 18.71 -32.52
C GLY A 359 -14.45 17.52 -32.48
N GLU A 360 -13.15 17.77 -32.48
CA GLU A 360 -12.12 16.73 -32.45
C GLU A 360 -11.60 16.45 -31.04
N LEU A 361 -11.02 15.26 -30.87
CA LEU A 361 -10.23 14.88 -29.72
C LEU A 361 -8.75 14.92 -30.10
N ALA A 362 -7.91 15.59 -29.30
CA ALA A 362 -6.46 15.57 -29.45
C ALA A 362 -5.80 14.86 -28.25
N ALA A 363 -4.87 13.95 -28.53
CA ALA A 363 -4.11 13.23 -27.51
C ALA A 363 -2.66 13.71 -27.47
N MET A 364 -2.18 14.14 -26.28
CA MET A 364 -0.78 14.50 -26.07
C MET A 364 -0.03 13.36 -25.40
N ILE A 365 0.90 12.72 -26.12
CA ILE A 365 1.62 11.54 -25.64
C ILE A 365 3.11 11.87 -25.45
N GLY A 366 3.60 11.72 -24.23
CA GLY A 366 5.00 11.97 -23.89
C GLY A 366 5.37 11.53 -22.48
N ALA A 367 6.67 11.48 -22.20
CA ALA A 367 7.23 11.07 -20.91
C ALA A 367 6.65 11.88 -19.72
N PRO A 368 6.68 11.34 -18.48
CA PRO A 368 6.40 12.11 -17.28
C PRO A 368 7.20 13.43 -17.26
N SER A 369 6.58 14.50 -16.75
CA SER A 369 7.19 15.84 -16.68
C SER A 369 7.59 16.51 -18.01
N ALA A 370 7.14 15.98 -19.17
CA ALA A 370 7.41 16.58 -20.48
C ALA A 370 6.62 17.88 -20.77
N GLY A 371 5.91 18.47 -19.79
CA GLY A 371 5.15 19.71 -19.94
C GLY A 371 3.73 19.55 -20.51
N LYS A 372 3.21 18.31 -20.63
CA LYS A 372 1.89 18.02 -21.22
C LYS A 372 0.75 18.84 -20.56
N THR A 373 0.70 18.86 -19.23
CA THR A 373 -0.34 19.58 -18.48
C THR A 373 -0.28 21.09 -18.68
N ALA A 374 0.92 21.67 -18.76
CA ALA A 374 1.10 23.10 -18.98
C ALA A 374 0.59 23.52 -20.37
N ILE A 375 0.86 22.68 -21.38
CA ILE A 375 0.40 22.90 -22.75
C ILE A 375 -1.13 22.75 -22.86
N ALA A 376 -1.69 21.69 -22.29
CA ALA A 376 -3.14 21.48 -22.26
C ALA A 376 -3.88 22.65 -21.57
N ALA A 377 -3.34 23.15 -20.46
CA ALA A 377 -3.86 24.33 -19.78
C ALA A 377 -3.78 25.59 -20.66
N GLY A 378 -2.65 25.81 -21.33
CA GLY A 378 -2.48 26.93 -22.27
C GLY A 378 -3.49 26.89 -23.43
N MET A 379 -3.71 25.72 -24.01
CA MET A 379 -4.74 25.52 -25.05
C MET A 379 -6.14 25.84 -24.54
N ALA A 380 -6.50 25.31 -23.36
CA ALA A 380 -7.81 25.57 -22.75
C ALA A 380 -8.05 27.07 -22.51
N VAL A 381 -7.04 27.79 -22.04
CA VAL A 381 -7.12 29.25 -21.84
C VAL A 381 -7.30 30.00 -23.17
N SER A 382 -6.54 29.64 -24.22
CA SER A 382 -6.69 30.24 -25.54
C SER A 382 -8.10 30.04 -26.12
N LEU A 383 -8.64 28.83 -26.01
CA LEU A 383 -10.02 28.53 -26.44
C LEU A 383 -11.06 29.29 -25.62
N ALA A 384 -10.94 29.30 -24.29
CA ALA A 384 -11.88 29.97 -23.41
C ALA A 384 -11.89 31.50 -23.58
N THR A 385 -10.75 32.08 -23.96
CA THR A 385 -10.59 33.54 -24.09
C THR A 385 -10.72 34.04 -25.54
N GLY A 386 -10.76 33.14 -26.52
CA GLY A 386 -10.71 33.48 -27.94
C GLY A 386 -9.40 34.15 -28.38
N ARG A 387 -8.32 34.01 -27.59
CA ARG A 387 -7.02 34.60 -27.89
C ARG A 387 -6.13 33.59 -28.62
N PRO A 388 -5.22 34.05 -29.50
CA PRO A 388 -4.25 33.15 -30.14
C PRO A 388 -3.45 32.35 -29.11
N TRP A 389 -3.21 31.08 -29.41
CA TRP A 389 -2.32 30.24 -28.62
C TRP A 389 -0.86 30.58 -28.98
N MET A 390 -0.03 30.84 -27.97
CA MET A 390 1.37 31.32 -28.11
C MET A 390 2.38 30.17 -28.11
#